data_AF-A0A286C7L6-F1
#
_entry.id   AF-A0A286C7L6-F1
#
_cell.length_a   1.000
_cell.length_b   1.000
_cell.length_c   1.000
_cell.angle_alpha   90.00
_cell.angle_beta   90.00
_cell.angle_gamma   90.00
#
_symmetry.space_group_name_H-M   'P 1'
#
loop_
_entity.id
_entity.type
_entity.pdbx_description
1 polymer ?
#
loop_
_entity_poly.entity_id
_entity_poly.type
_entity_poly.pdbx_seq_one_letter_code
_entity_poly.pdbx_strand_id
1 'polypeptide(L)'
;MRKTLILCGFGLIVVALLWGWHVSQLEPLPPVNVSMPAEIAPEVEDSPKVPVVIKAPVQVYSGGRALKKKLKLPDVVTIDPTKEVIASSQVKADERPQTITTIINTETGESETFVRRDPLPWLAWDTSGEVGAYVGIKNGQQAVRLQARQGIVQVKGLHLGLIGSVDQAMSGTAVVNGTDYFVGAGIWAKW
;
A
#
# COMPACT_ATOMS: atom_id res chain seq x y z
N MET A 1 -1.22 34.01 -29.38
CA MET A 1 -2.25 33.31 -28.59
C MET A 1 -2.65 31.94 -29.15
N ARG A 2 -3.05 31.81 -30.43
CA ARG A 2 -3.47 30.50 -31.00
C ARG A 2 -2.41 29.38 -30.94
N LYS A 3 -1.14 29.68 -31.21
CA LYS A 3 -0.04 28.69 -31.15
C LYS A 3 0.24 28.20 -29.72
N THR A 4 0.14 29.07 -28.73
CA THR A 4 0.31 28.75 -27.31
C THR A 4 -0.78 27.81 -26.80
N LEU A 5 -2.02 28.00 -27.29
CA LEU A 5 -3.17 27.17 -26.92
C LEU A 5 -3.08 25.74 -27.47
N ILE A 6 -2.53 25.57 -28.68
CA ILE A 6 -2.32 24.26 -29.31
C ILE A 6 -1.23 23.45 -28.58
N LEU A 7 -0.13 24.10 -28.17
CA LEU A 7 0.95 23.46 -27.40
C LEU A 7 0.49 22.99 -26.02
N CYS A 8 -0.31 23.81 -25.30
CA CYS A 8 -0.90 23.39 -24.02
C CYS A 8 -1.86 22.20 -24.16
N GLY A 9 -2.69 22.19 -25.22
CA GLY A 9 -3.61 21.08 -25.48
C GLY A 9 -2.88 19.76 -25.74
N PHE A 10 -1.82 19.79 -26.55
CA PHE A 10 -1.02 18.60 -26.83
C PHE A 10 -0.31 18.06 -25.57
N GLY A 11 0.24 18.95 -24.73
CA GLY A 11 0.88 18.56 -23.47
C GLY A 11 -0.05 17.82 -22.52
N LEU A 12 -1.29 18.31 -22.35
CA LEU A 12 -2.29 17.64 -21.51
C LEU A 12 -2.68 16.26 -22.03
N ILE A 13 -2.77 16.09 -23.35
CA ILE A 13 -3.06 14.79 -23.97
C ILE A 13 -1.93 13.79 -23.68
N VAL A 14 -0.66 14.21 -23.82
CA VAL A 14 0.49 13.34 -23.52
C VAL A 14 0.49 12.93 -22.04
N VAL A 15 0.26 13.86 -21.11
CA VAL A 15 0.17 13.54 -19.68
C VAL A 15 -0.99 12.58 -19.40
N ALA A 16 -2.17 12.79 -20.00
CA ALA A 16 -3.31 11.90 -19.83
C ALA A 16 -3.04 10.49 -20.38
N LEU A 17 -2.35 10.36 -21.51
CA LEU A 17 -1.98 9.07 -22.09
C LEU A 17 -0.93 8.34 -21.24
N LEU A 18 0.11 9.04 -20.77
CA LEU A 18 1.11 8.46 -19.87
C LEU A 18 0.50 8.04 -18.55
N TRP A 19 -0.42 8.85 -18.00
CA TRP A 19 -1.18 8.50 -16.81
C TRP A 19 -2.06 7.27 -17.04
N GLY A 20 -2.79 7.21 -18.16
CA GLY A 20 -3.63 6.06 -18.51
C GLY A 20 -2.82 4.77 -18.69
N TRP A 21 -1.66 4.85 -19.33
CA TRP A 21 -0.71 3.72 -19.41
C TRP A 21 -0.28 3.30 -18.01
N HIS A 22 0.21 4.22 -17.19
CA HIS A 22 0.70 3.91 -15.85
C HIS A 22 -0.37 3.23 -14.99
N VAL A 23 -1.61 3.75 -15.00
CA VAL A 23 -2.75 3.16 -14.28
C VAL A 23 -3.07 1.76 -14.79
N SER A 24 -2.92 1.48 -16.10
CA SER A 24 -3.15 0.15 -16.65
C SER A 24 -2.14 -0.91 -16.23
N GLN A 25 -0.98 -0.49 -15.72
CA GLN A 25 0.05 -1.39 -15.19
C GLN A 25 -0.07 -1.59 -13.66
N LEU A 26 -1.00 -0.91 -12.99
CA LEU A 26 -1.26 -1.13 -11.58
C LEU A 26 -1.95 -2.48 -11.41
N GLU A 27 -1.28 -3.41 -10.76
CA GLU A 27 -1.87 -4.68 -10.39
C GLU A 27 -3.02 -4.44 -9.41
N PRO A 28 -4.18 -5.11 -9.62
CA PRO A 28 -5.29 -4.97 -8.71
C PRO A 28 -4.87 -5.47 -7.33
N LEU A 29 -4.98 -4.60 -6.33
CA LEU A 29 -4.65 -4.99 -4.97
C LEU A 29 -5.51 -6.19 -4.55
N PRO A 30 -4.93 -7.18 -3.84
CA PRO A 30 -5.69 -8.34 -3.39
C PRO A 30 -6.94 -7.92 -2.60
N PRO A 31 -8.05 -8.66 -2.72
CA PRO A 31 -9.24 -8.42 -1.94
C PRO A 31 -8.93 -8.49 -0.44
N VAL A 32 -9.52 -7.57 0.31
CA VAL A 32 -9.38 -7.56 1.76
C VAL A 32 -10.03 -8.82 2.32
N ASN A 33 -9.38 -9.43 3.31
CA ASN A 33 -9.90 -10.54 4.10
C ASN A 33 -9.95 -11.89 3.39
N VAL A 34 -9.32 -12.02 2.21
CA VAL A 34 -9.24 -13.26 1.45
C VAL A 34 -7.76 -13.60 1.28
N SER A 35 -7.39 -14.82 1.65
CA SER A 35 -6.02 -15.31 1.47
C SER A 35 -5.85 -15.83 0.05
N MET A 36 -4.89 -15.27 -0.67
CA MET A 36 -4.52 -15.69 -2.02
C MET A 36 -3.13 -16.33 -2.00
N PRO A 37 -2.83 -17.30 -2.89
CA PRO A 37 -1.47 -17.77 -3.08
C PRO A 37 -0.54 -16.59 -3.35
N ALA A 38 0.61 -16.58 -2.68
CA ALA A 38 1.66 -15.60 -2.93
C ALA A 38 2.27 -15.85 -4.29
N GLU A 39 2.55 -14.78 -5.03
CA GLU A 39 3.34 -14.87 -6.25
C GLU A 39 4.79 -15.21 -5.92
N ILE A 40 5.42 -15.98 -6.80
CA ILE A 40 6.83 -16.33 -6.66
C ILE A 40 7.64 -15.07 -6.96
N ALA A 41 8.61 -14.77 -6.09
CA ALA A 41 9.47 -13.63 -6.29
C ALA A 41 10.30 -13.82 -7.57
N PRO A 42 10.43 -12.80 -8.45
CA PRO A 42 11.14 -12.92 -9.72
C PRO A 42 12.59 -13.42 -9.56
N GLU A 43 13.22 -13.14 -8.43
CA GLU A 43 14.59 -13.54 -8.13
C GLU A 43 14.79 -15.06 -8.00
N VAL A 44 13.71 -15.82 -7.76
CA VAL A 44 13.77 -17.28 -7.56
C VAL A 44 12.90 -18.07 -8.54
N GLU A 45 12.22 -17.40 -9.48
CA GLU A 45 11.30 -18.05 -10.44
C GLU A 45 12.01 -19.10 -11.30
N ASP A 46 13.21 -18.79 -11.79
CA ASP A 46 14.01 -19.70 -12.62
C ASP A 46 14.89 -20.68 -11.82
N SER A 47 14.89 -20.57 -10.48
CA SER A 47 15.75 -21.40 -9.64
C SER A 47 15.08 -22.75 -9.35
N PRO A 48 15.73 -23.89 -9.69
CA PRO A 48 15.14 -25.20 -9.45
C PRO A 48 15.05 -25.51 -7.96
N LYS A 49 13.92 -26.08 -7.53
CA LYS A 49 13.76 -26.60 -6.16
C LYS A 49 14.59 -27.88 -5.99
N VAL A 50 15.48 -27.89 -5.00
CA VAL A 50 16.30 -29.06 -4.66
C VAL A 50 15.79 -29.66 -3.34
N PRO A 51 15.55 -30.99 -3.26
CA PRO A 51 15.13 -31.62 -2.02
C PRO A 51 16.27 -31.58 -1.00
N VAL A 52 15.94 -31.19 0.23
CA VAL A 52 16.89 -31.12 1.34
C VAL A 52 16.36 -31.96 2.51
N VAL A 53 17.20 -32.84 3.04
CA VAL A 53 16.85 -33.64 4.22
C VAL A 53 16.97 -32.78 5.47
N ILE A 54 15.88 -32.65 6.22
CA ILE A 54 15.83 -31.88 7.46
C ILE A 54 16.22 -32.81 8.62
N LYS A 55 17.20 -32.38 9.43
CA LYS A 55 17.73 -33.20 10.55
C LYS A 55 16.76 -33.37 11.72
N ALA A 56 15.78 -32.48 11.83
CA ALA A 56 14.78 -32.47 12.89
C ALA A 56 13.37 -32.39 12.29
N PRO A 57 12.34 -32.89 12.99
CA PRO A 57 10.96 -32.73 12.56
C PRO A 57 10.58 -31.26 12.38
N VAL A 58 9.79 -30.96 11.34
CA VAL A 58 9.24 -29.61 11.12
C VAL A 58 8.16 -29.33 12.15
N GLN A 59 8.25 -28.18 12.83
CA GLN A 59 7.23 -27.75 13.78
C GLN A 59 6.08 -27.09 13.02
N VAL A 60 4.85 -27.44 13.42
CA VAL A 60 3.62 -26.87 12.87
C VAL A 60 2.80 -26.24 14.00
N TYR A 61 1.99 -25.24 13.67
CA TYR A 61 1.03 -24.68 14.61
C TYR A 61 -0.10 -25.68 14.88
N SER A 62 -0.39 -25.93 16.16
CA SER A 62 -1.54 -26.74 16.56
C SER A 62 -2.85 -25.97 16.34
N GLY A 63 -3.89 -26.67 15.88
CA GLY A 63 -5.22 -26.09 15.67
C GLY A 63 -5.93 -26.56 14.40
N GLY A 64 -5.21 -27.21 13.48
CA GLY A 64 -5.74 -27.88 12.30
C GLY A 64 -6.75 -27.01 11.53
N ARG A 65 -7.93 -27.58 11.22
CA ARG A 65 -8.98 -26.89 10.46
C ARG A 65 -9.47 -25.58 11.08
N ALA A 66 -9.54 -25.49 12.41
CA ALA A 66 -10.03 -24.28 13.08
C ALA A 66 -9.07 -23.10 12.91
N LEU A 67 -7.76 -23.37 12.99
CA LEU A 67 -6.72 -22.37 12.73
C LEU A 67 -6.75 -21.91 11.26
N LYS A 68 -6.80 -22.85 10.32
CA LYS A 68 -6.86 -22.56 8.86
C LYS A 68 -8.06 -21.68 8.51
N LYS A 69 -9.23 -21.94 9.10
CA LYS A 69 -10.43 -21.09 8.96
C LYS A 69 -10.24 -19.68 9.52
N LYS A 70 -9.61 -19.54 10.70
CA LYS A 70 -9.30 -18.23 11.30
C LYS A 70 -8.32 -17.42 10.43
N LEU A 71 -7.41 -18.11 9.76
CA LEU A 71 -6.48 -17.54 8.79
C LEU A 71 -7.12 -17.29 7.41
N LYS A 72 -8.38 -17.70 7.21
CA LYS A 72 -9.13 -17.50 5.96
C LYS A 72 -8.43 -18.09 4.73
N LEU A 73 -7.72 -19.20 4.95
CA LEU A 73 -7.11 -19.97 3.87
C LEU A 73 -8.20 -20.57 2.96
N PRO A 74 -7.91 -20.84 1.69
CA PRO A 74 -8.85 -21.48 0.78
C PRO A 74 -9.40 -22.80 1.34
N ASP A 75 -10.64 -23.15 0.97
CA ASP A 75 -11.29 -24.36 1.49
C ASP A 75 -10.51 -25.63 1.17
N VAL A 76 -9.88 -25.68 -0.02
CA VAL A 76 -9.01 -26.79 -0.45
C VAL A 76 -7.89 -27.05 0.56
N VAL A 77 -7.27 -25.99 1.09
CA VAL A 77 -6.22 -26.09 2.12
C VAL A 77 -6.83 -26.38 3.50
N THR A 78 -7.99 -25.80 3.79
CA THR A 78 -8.62 -25.85 5.10
C THR A 78 -9.14 -27.25 5.46
N ILE A 79 -9.66 -28.00 4.47
CA ILE A 79 -10.19 -29.35 4.69
C ILE A 79 -9.12 -30.44 4.61
N ASP A 80 -7.97 -30.15 3.99
CA ASP A 80 -6.89 -31.11 3.80
C ASP A 80 -6.10 -31.32 5.10
N PRO A 81 -6.04 -32.54 5.64
CA PRO A 81 -5.28 -32.85 6.85
C PRO A 81 -3.76 -32.90 6.60
N THR A 82 -3.30 -33.04 5.36
CA THR A 82 -1.87 -33.10 5.02
C THR A 82 -1.23 -31.72 4.96
N LYS A 83 -2.03 -30.65 4.81
CA LYS A 83 -1.55 -29.28 4.69
C LYS A 83 -1.53 -28.58 6.05
N GLU A 84 -0.37 -28.43 6.68
CA GLU A 84 -0.26 -27.81 8.01
C GLU A 84 0.42 -26.43 7.99
N VAL A 85 0.07 -25.55 8.92
CA VAL A 85 0.63 -24.20 9.00
C VAL A 85 1.98 -24.25 9.71
N ILE A 86 3.05 -23.78 9.05
CA ILE A 86 4.41 -23.75 9.62
C ILE A 86 4.86 -22.36 10.04
N ALA A 87 4.34 -21.32 9.39
CA ALA A 87 4.67 -19.94 9.68
C ALA A 87 3.45 -19.06 9.47
N SER A 88 3.26 -18.07 10.35
CA SER A 88 2.34 -16.97 10.09
C SER A 88 2.90 -15.70 10.70
N SER A 89 3.02 -14.66 9.88
CA SER A 89 3.53 -13.35 10.28
C SER A 89 2.58 -12.26 9.80
N GLN A 90 2.61 -11.11 10.49
CA GLN A 90 1.91 -9.91 10.05
C GLN A 90 2.93 -8.84 9.70
N VAL A 91 2.80 -8.28 8.50
CA VAL A 91 3.63 -7.19 7.99
C VAL A 91 2.79 -5.91 7.95
N LYS A 92 3.36 -4.80 8.40
CA LYS A 92 2.72 -3.47 8.40
C LYS A 92 3.39 -2.52 7.39
N ALA A 93 3.80 -3.04 6.23
CA ALA A 93 4.62 -2.30 5.28
C ALA A 93 3.82 -1.20 4.55
N ASP A 94 2.51 -1.34 4.50
CA ASP A 94 1.59 -0.56 3.70
C ASP A 94 0.38 -0.11 4.55
N GLU A 95 -0.53 0.67 3.96
CA GLU A 95 -1.69 1.26 4.66
C GLU A 95 -2.57 0.20 5.34
N ARG A 96 -2.55 -1.03 4.83
CA ARG A 96 -3.24 -2.17 5.43
C ARG A 96 -2.22 -3.20 5.88
N PRO A 97 -2.33 -3.71 7.12
CA PRO A 97 -1.51 -4.84 7.52
C PRO A 97 -1.81 -6.05 6.63
N GLN A 98 -0.79 -6.85 6.37
CA GLN A 98 -0.89 -8.07 5.61
C GLN A 98 -0.50 -9.26 6.49
N THR A 99 -1.31 -10.31 6.48
CA THR A 99 -0.94 -11.59 7.10
C THR A 99 -0.36 -12.50 6.02
N ILE A 100 0.86 -12.96 6.24
CA ILE A 100 1.53 -13.96 5.41
C ILE A 100 1.45 -15.28 6.17
N THR A 101 0.97 -16.32 5.50
CA THR A 101 0.83 -17.65 6.08
C THR A 101 1.49 -18.66 5.16
N THR A 102 2.48 -19.39 5.66
CA THR A 102 3.11 -20.49 4.93
C THR A 102 2.60 -21.81 5.49
N ILE A 103 2.16 -22.67 4.58
CA ILE A 103 1.78 -24.05 4.86
C ILE A 103 2.80 -25.01 4.26
N ILE A 104 2.82 -26.23 4.79
CA ILE A 104 3.58 -27.35 4.24
C ILE A 104 2.62 -28.52 3.99
N ASN A 105 2.80 -29.23 2.90
CA ASN A 105 2.24 -30.56 2.71
C ASN A 105 3.15 -31.57 3.42
N THR A 106 2.64 -32.27 4.44
CA THR A 106 3.41 -33.20 5.26
C THR A 106 3.84 -34.48 4.53
N GLU A 107 3.20 -34.80 3.40
CA GLU A 107 3.55 -35.98 2.58
C GLU A 107 4.64 -35.66 1.56
N THR A 108 4.53 -34.51 0.87
CA THR A 108 5.46 -34.13 -0.20
C THR A 108 6.60 -33.23 0.27
N GLY A 109 6.45 -32.56 1.42
CA GLY A 109 7.36 -31.52 1.89
C GLY A 109 7.24 -30.20 1.14
N GLU A 110 6.31 -30.08 0.19
CA GLU A 110 6.10 -28.84 -0.57
C GLU A 110 5.47 -27.76 0.30
N SER A 111 5.97 -26.53 0.19
CA SER A 111 5.42 -25.37 0.87
C SER A 111 4.70 -24.44 -0.08
N GLU A 112 3.59 -23.88 0.40
CA GLU A 112 2.82 -22.84 -0.28
C GLU A 112 2.70 -21.65 0.68
N THR A 113 2.87 -20.44 0.16
CA THR A 113 2.68 -19.22 0.94
C THR A 113 1.40 -18.53 0.47
N PHE A 114 0.64 -18.02 1.41
CA PHE A 114 -0.58 -17.25 1.18
C PHE A 114 -0.40 -15.86 1.76
N VAL A 115 -0.90 -14.86 1.04
CA VAL A 115 -0.95 -13.47 1.49
C VAL A 115 -2.41 -13.07 1.62
N ARG A 116 -2.71 -12.39 2.73
CA ARG A 116 -4.03 -11.82 3.00
C ARG A 116 -3.89 -10.37 3.43
N ARG A 117 -4.61 -9.47 2.78
CA ARG A 117 -4.78 -8.10 3.29
C ARG A 117 -5.78 -8.10 4.44
N ASP A 118 -5.34 -7.64 5.59
CA ASP A 118 -6.20 -7.52 6.77
C ASP A 118 -7.06 -6.25 6.68
N PRO A 119 -8.22 -6.20 7.38
CA PRO A 119 -8.99 -4.98 7.49
C PRO A 119 -8.19 -3.89 8.19
N LEU A 120 -8.47 -2.63 7.86
CA LEU A 120 -7.88 -1.48 8.54
C LEU A 120 -8.18 -1.55 10.04
N PRO A 121 -7.19 -1.26 10.90
CA PRO A 121 -7.39 -1.27 12.34
C PRO A 121 -8.45 -0.23 12.71
N TRP A 122 -9.31 -0.58 13.67
CA TRP A 122 -10.31 0.36 14.18
C TRP A 122 -9.66 1.58 14.84
N LEU A 123 -8.53 1.37 15.51
CA LEU A 123 -7.71 2.42 16.12
C LEU A 123 -6.25 1.96 16.08
N ALA A 124 -5.36 2.80 15.57
CA ALA A 124 -3.92 2.56 15.60
C ALA A 124 -3.14 3.88 15.62
N TRP A 125 -1.90 3.82 16.10
CA TRP A 125 -0.96 4.93 15.92
C TRP A 125 -0.58 5.04 14.45
N ASP A 126 -0.61 6.26 13.94
CA ASP A 126 -0.17 6.58 12.59
C ASP A 126 1.16 7.32 12.70
N THR A 127 2.23 6.71 12.20
CA THR A 127 3.56 7.33 12.14
C THR A 127 3.92 7.75 10.72
N SER A 128 2.97 7.73 9.79
CA SER A 128 3.22 8.12 8.41
C SER A 128 3.42 9.63 8.30
N GLY A 129 4.44 10.02 7.54
CA GLY A 129 4.72 11.40 7.17
C GLY A 129 4.66 11.55 5.67
N GLU A 130 4.18 12.67 5.17
CA GLU A 130 4.16 12.98 3.75
C GLU A 130 4.51 14.44 3.50
N VAL A 131 5.29 14.67 2.44
CA VAL A 131 5.62 16.01 1.96
C VAL A 131 5.21 16.09 0.50
N GLY A 132 4.45 17.12 0.15
CA GLY A 132 3.94 17.36 -1.20
C GLY A 132 4.22 18.78 -1.67
N ALA A 133 4.47 18.92 -2.96
CA ALA A 133 4.52 20.20 -3.66
C ALA A 133 3.36 20.25 -4.65
N TYR A 134 2.58 21.33 -4.59
CA TYR A 134 1.39 21.53 -5.42
C TYR A 134 1.52 22.85 -6.16
N VAL A 135 1.03 22.90 -7.40
CA VAL A 135 0.90 24.15 -8.17
C VAL A 135 -0.57 24.34 -8.47
N GLY A 136 -1.11 25.53 -8.21
CA GLY A 136 -2.54 25.81 -8.35
C GLY A 136 -2.86 27.29 -8.44
N ILE A 137 -4.14 27.63 -8.29
CA ILE A 137 -4.63 29.01 -8.25
C ILE A 137 -5.18 29.29 -6.85
N LYS A 138 -4.66 30.34 -6.20
CA LYS A 138 -5.13 30.85 -4.91
C LYS A 138 -5.47 32.33 -5.08
N ASN A 139 -6.68 32.72 -4.69
CA ASN A 139 -7.17 34.12 -4.81
C ASN A 139 -7.01 34.72 -6.22
N GLY A 140 -7.24 33.91 -7.27
CA GLY A 140 -7.12 34.35 -8.66
C GLY A 140 -5.67 34.48 -9.20
N GLN A 141 -4.66 34.12 -8.40
CA GLN A 141 -3.25 34.11 -8.82
C GLN A 141 -2.67 32.69 -8.79
N GLN A 142 -1.71 32.41 -9.68
CA GLN A 142 -0.96 31.16 -9.63
C GLN A 142 -0.14 31.11 -8.33
N ALA A 143 -0.12 29.96 -7.67
CA ALA A 143 0.61 29.74 -6.43
C ALA A 143 1.25 28.35 -6.39
N VAL A 144 2.39 28.26 -5.73
CA VAL A 144 3.03 27.00 -5.34
C VAL A 144 2.79 26.77 -3.86
N ARG A 145 2.36 25.58 -3.48
CA ARG A 145 2.17 25.14 -2.10
C ARG A 145 3.16 24.03 -1.78
N LEU A 146 3.97 24.23 -0.75
CA LEU A 146 4.67 23.15 -0.08
C LEU A 146 3.84 22.73 1.13
N GLN A 147 3.51 21.46 1.27
CA GLN A 147 2.73 20.95 2.39
C GLN A 147 3.42 19.74 3.00
N ALA A 148 3.49 19.69 4.32
CA ALA A 148 3.89 18.53 5.07
C ALA A 148 2.73 18.08 5.97
N ARG A 149 2.52 16.77 6.08
CA ARG A 149 1.54 16.18 6.99
C ARG A 149 2.20 15.05 7.78
N GLN A 150 1.90 14.98 9.07
CA GLN A 150 2.38 13.95 9.98
C GLN A 150 1.17 13.33 10.68
N GLY A 151 0.94 12.05 10.41
CA GLY A 151 -0.04 11.24 11.14
C GLY A 151 0.30 11.16 12.63
N ILE A 152 -0.74 11.07 13.45
CA ILE A 152 -0.64 10.74 14.88
C ILE A 152 -1.47 9.50 15.15
N VAL A 153 -2.74 9.51 14.76
CA VAL A 153 -3.68 8.43 15.04
C VAL A 153 -4.56 8.16 13.82
N GLN A 154 -4.86 6.89 13.58
CA GLN A 154 -5.77 6.46 12.54
C GLN A 154 -6.96 5.70 13.12
N VAL A 155 -8.13 5.96 12.53
CA VAL A 155 -9.40 5.29 12.80
C VAL A 155 -9.91 4.76 11.46
N LYS A 156 -9.67 3.48 11.19
CA LYS A 156 -9.85 2.87 9.87
C LYS A 156 -9.05 3.62 8.80
N GLY A 157 -9.72 4.19 7.79
CA GLY A 157 -9.09 4.99 6.73
C GLY A 157 -9.04 6.48 7.03
N LEU A 158 -9.48 6.91 8.21
CA LEU A 158 -9.37 8.30 8.64
C LEU A 158 -8.10 8.47 9.45
N HIS A 159 -7.29 9.45 9.06
CA HIS A 159 -6.04 9.79 9.69
C HIS A 159 -6.18 11.17 10.31
N LEU A 160 -5.75 11.28 11.56
CA LEU A 160 -5.70 12.53 12.31
C LEU A 160 -4.25 12.86 12.59
N GLY A 161 -3.87 14.11 12.37
CA GLY A 161 -2.51 14.54 12.60
C GLY A 161 -2.27 16.01 12.34
N LEU A 162 -0.99 16.37 12.29
CA LEU A 162 -0.54 17.73 12.06
C LEU A 162 -0.34 17.97 10.58
N ILE A 163 -0.66 19.18 10.15
CA ILE A 163 -0.48 19.65 8.80
C ILE A 163 0.16 21.03 8.83
N GLY A 164 1.19 21.20 8.00
CA GLY A 164 1.85 22.47 7.76
C GLY A 164 1.87 22.75 6.28
N SER A 165 1.66 23.99 5.86
CA SER A 165 1.88 24.38 4.46
C SER A 165 2.40 25.80 4.32
N VAL A 166 3.14 26.02 3.24
CA VAL A 166 3.65 27.31 2.80
C VAL A 166 3.17 27.54 1.38
N ASP A 167 2.43 28.62 1.16
CA ASP A 167 1.95 29.05 -0.14
C ASP A 167 2.76 30.25 -0.62
N GLN A 168 3.22 30.23 -1.88
CA GLN A 168 3.91 31.34 -2.52
C GLN A 168 3.21 31.70 -3.83
N ALA A 169 2.76 32.95 -3.97
CA ALA A 169 2.21 33.46 -5.22
C ALA A 169 3.32 33.60 -6.29
N MET A 170 3.06 33.13 -7.52
CA MET A 170 4.01 33.13 -8.64
C MET A 170 3.95 34.41 -9.49
N SER A 171 3.18 35.43 -9.11
CA SER A 171 3.06 36.65 -9.93
C SER A 171 4.39 37.40 -9.99
N GLY A 172 4.90 37.68 -11.20
CA GLY A 172 6.23 38.26 -11.45
C GLY A 172 6.46 39.70 -10.99
N THR A 173 5.58 40.25 -10.16
CA THR A 173 5.84 41.51 -9.46
C THR A 173 6.34 41.12 -8.07
N ALA A 174 7.60 41.39 -7.77
CA ALA A 174 8.30 41.02 -6.54
C ALA A 174 7.62 41.60 -5.28
N VAL A 175 6.50 41.01 -4.88
CA VAL A 175 5.82 41.33 -3.64
C VAL A 175 6.37 40.41 -2.57
N VAL A 176 7.28 40.97 -1.76
CA VAL A 176 7.90 40.35 -0.58
C VAL A 176 6.84 39.96 0.50
N ASN A 177 5.57 40.31 0.31
CA ASN A 177 4.43 39.99 1.18
C ASN A 177 3.54 38.83 0.70
N GLY A 178 4.00 38.00 -0.23
CA GLY A 178 3.17 36.96 -0.90
C GLY A 178 3.27 35.53 -0.33
N THR A 179 3.88 35.34 0.84
CA THR A 179 4.05 34.00 1.46
C THR A 179 3.06 33.80 2.60
N ASP A 180 2.14 32.85 2.43
CA ASP A 180 1.20 32.47 3.49
C ASP A 180 1.66 31.16 4.14
N TYR A 181 1.58 31.08 5.46
CA TYR A 181 1.89 29.87 6.23
C TYR A 181 0.64 29.37 6.92
N PHE A 182 0.49 28.06 7.01
CA PHE A 182 -0.55 27.40 7.78
C PHE A 182 0.07 26.29 8.61
N VAL A 183 -0.32 26.21 9.88
CA VAL A 183 0.00 25.10 10.77
C VAL A 183 -1.27 24.76 11.54
N GLY A 184 -1.66 23.50 11.54
CA GLY A 184 -2.87 23.07 12.22
C GLY A 184 -2.94 21.57 12.42
N ALA A 185 -4.04 21.13 13.03
CA ALA A 185 -4.45 19.73 13.04
C ALA A 185 -5.50 19.51 11.96
N GLY A 186 -5.46 18.35 11.32
CA GLY A 186 -6.39 17.99 10.25
C GLY A 186 -6.81 16.54 10.32
N ILE A 187 -7.90 16.23 9.61
CA ILE A 187 -8.35 14.87 9.35
C ILE A 187 -8.30 14.67 7.83
N TRP A 188 -7.72 13.56 7.39
CA TRP A 188 -7.72 13.17 5.98
C TRP A 188 -8.09 11.70 5.83
N ALA A 189 -8.61 11.33 4.67
CA ALA A 189 -8.91 9.95 4.33
C ALA A 189 -7.83 9.38 3.41
N LYS A 190 -7.43 8.13 3.66
CA LYS A 190 -6.64 7.28 2.76
C LYS A 190 -7.47 6.03 2.48
N TRP A 191 -7.49 5.55 1.23
CA TRP A 191 -8.39 4.47 0.81
C TRP A 191 -7.71 3.41 -0.04
#